data_AF-A0A564JUM8-F1
#
_entry.id   AF-A0A564JUM8-F1
#
_cell.length_a   1.000
_cell.length_b   1.000
_cell.length_c   1.000
_cell.angle_alpha   90.00
_cell.angle_beta   90.00
_cell.angle_gamma   90.00
#
_symmetry.space_group_name_H-M   'P 1'
#
loop_
_entity.id
_entity.type
_entity.pdbx_description
1 polymer ?
#
loop_
_entity_poly.entity_id
_entity_poly.type
_entity_poly.pdbx_seq_one_letter_code
_entity_poly.pdbx_strand_id
1 'polypeptide(L)'
;MYLSEYCGRILPTGEFKSDDFLISLKEAFKCHWRNGHHPSLGKDTLFERPDEVLNYHLRKVHVNINQYANYSYSCTKECWDEWSYGLIDEHGSFRRPPASNSYLIYAVNEHRDAALLAYWDPPAHTKANQPVWMDSVINFTKVFHDKTNTSPLARGSDPWSYSFKIKKPA
;
A
#
# COMPACT_ATOMS: atom_id res chain seq x y z
N MET A 1 21.36 -5.88 6.50
CA MET A 1 19.98 -5.76 7.01
C MET A 1 19.59 -4.30 6.82
N TYR A 2 18.80 -4.00 5.79
CA TYR A 2 18.47 -2.64 5.43
C TYR A 2 17.10 -2.30 6.04
N LEU A 3 17.10 -1.85 7.28
CA LEU A 3 15.88 -1.41 7.97
C LEU A 3 15.91 0.12 8.06
N SER A 4 14.88 0.77 7.52
CA SER A 4 14.67 2.19 7.78
C SER A 4 14.34 2.32 9.26
N GLU A 5 15.19 3.03 10.02
CA GLU A 5 14.98 3.24 11.48
C GLU A 5 13.71 4.06 11.76
N TYR A 6 13.16 4.71 10.74
CA TYR A 6 11.97 5.52 10.84
C TYR A 6 10.76 4.77 10.24
N CYS A 7 9.61 4.90 10.87
CA CYS A 7 8.32 4.46 10.33
C CYS A 7 7.30 5.53 10.74
N GLY A 8 6.76 6.28 9.79
CA GLY A 8 5.69 7.23 10.08
C GLY A 8 4.44 6.52 10.59
N ARG A 9 3.49 7.30 11.11
CA ARG A 9 2.26 6.78 11.73
C ARG A 9 1.38 6.12 10.68
N ILE A 10 0.57 5.16 11.12
CA ILE A 10 -0.46 4.55 10.30
C ILE A 10 -1.82 4.99 10.84
N LEU A 11 -2.57 5.70 10.01
CA LEU A 11 -3.88 6.30 10.35
C LEU A 11 -5.00 5.57 9.60
N PRO A 12 -5.64 4.56 10.21
CA PRO A 12 -6.75 3.86 9.58
C PRO A 12 -8.05 4.68 9.54
N THR A 13 -8.78 4.60 8.43
CA THR A 13 -10.21 4.97 8.38
C THR A 13 -11.05 4.06 9.29
N GLY A 14 -12.31 4.44 9.52
CA GLY A 14 -13.18 3.79 10.51
C GLY A 14 -13.34 2.27 10.32
N GLU A 15 -13.40 1.81 9.07
CA GLU A 15 -13.65 0.40 8.72
C GLU A 15 -12.57 -0.55 9.26
N PHE A 16 -11.31 -0.12 9.29
CA PHE A 16 -10.16 -0.89 9.79
C PHE A 16 -10.10 -1.02 11.33
N LYS A 17 -11.16 -0.60 12.03
CA LYS A 17 -11.27 -0.68 13.49
C LYS A 17 -12.30 -1.69 13.98
N SER A 18 -13.21 -2.15 13.11
CA SER A 18 -14.36 -2.97 13.50
C SER A 18 -14.43 -4.32 12.80
N ASP A 19 -13.86 -4.45 11.60
CA ASP A 19 -13.87 -5.70 10.86
C ASP A 19 -12.59 -6.51 11.10
N ASP A 20 -12.72 -7.78 11.50
CA ASP A 20 -11.60 -8.65 11.88
C ASP A 20 -10.59 -8.84 10.74
N PHE A 21 -11.08 -9.00 9.51
CA PHE A 21 -10.22 -9.14 8.35
C PHE A 21 -9.47 -7.83 8.08
N LEU A 22 -10.14 -6.68 8.12
CA LEU A 22 -9.48 -5.38 7.93
C LEU A 22 -8.51 -5.05 9.07
N ILE A 23 -8.79 -5.48 10.30
CA ILE A 23 -7.85 -5.38 11.42
C ILE A 23 -6.59 -6.20 11.11
N SER A 24 -6.74 -7.45 10.67
CA SER A 24 -5.59 -8.28 10.29
C SER A 24 -4.77 -7.67 9.14
N LEU A 25 -5.46 -7.09 8.16
CA LEU A 25 -4.85 -6.44 7.01
C LEU A 25 -4.09 -5.16 7.40
N LYS A 26 -4.61 -4.39 8.37
CA LYS A 26 -3.91 -3.25 8.96
C LYS A 26 -2.63 -3.69 9.68
N GLU A 27 -2.65 -4.78 10.45
CA GLU A 27 -1.43 -5.29 11.10
C GLU A 27 -0.40 -5.78 10.07
N ALA A 28 -0.84 -6.49 9.03
CA ALA A 28 0.00 -6.85 7.89
C ALA A 28 0.63 -5.61 7.22
N PHE A 29 -0.16 -4.54 7.04
CA PHE A 29 0.32 -3.30 6.47
C PHE A 29 1.34 -2.59 7.36
N LYS A 30 1.21 -2.65 8.69
CA LYS A 30 2.25 -2.10 9.59
C LYS A 30 3.61 -2.76 9.37
N CYS A 31 3.63 -4.09 9.17
CA CYS A 31 4.86 -4.82 8.85
C CYS A 31 5.41 -4.40 7.49
N HIS A 32 4.55 -4.34 6.46
CA HIS A 32 4.93 -3.87 5.12
C HIS A 32 5.46 -2.43 5.11
N TRP A 33 4.82 -1.52 5.84
CA TRP A 33 5.24 -0.12 5.90
C TRP A 33 6.62 0.05 6.53
N ARG A 34 6.95 -0.79 7.52
CA ARG A 34 8.27 -0.82 8.17
C ARG A 34 9.34 -1.46 7.30
N ASN A 35 9.01 -2.58 6.67
CA ASN A 35 10.02 -3.50 6.10
C ASN A 35 10.03 -3.55 4.56
N GLY A 36 9.05 -2.94 3.90
CA GLY A 36 8.85 -3.03 2.45
C GLY A 36 8.30 -4.38 1.96
N HIS A 37 7.98 -5.30 2.87
CA HIS A 37 7.50 -6.64 2.54
C HIS A 37 6.53 -7.17 3.61
N HIS A 38 5.50 -7.88 3.13
CA HIS A 38 4.68 -8.78 3.93
C HIS A 38 4.10 -9.89 3.04
N PRO A 39 4.02 -11.16 3.49
CA PRO A 39 3.51 -12.26 2.65
C PRO A 39 2.09 -12.06 2.09
N SER A 40 1.25 -11.34 2.83
CA SER A 40 -0.13 -11.03 2.41
C SER A 40 -0.25 -9.81 1.49
N LEU A 41 0.84 -9.08 1.24
CA LEU A 41 0.85 -7.82 0.49
C LEU A 41 1.86 -7.91 -0.65
N GLY A 42 1.36 -7.88 -1.88
CA GLY A 42 2.15 -8.09 -3.09
C GLY A 42 2.63 -6.78 -3.70
N LYS A 43 2.44 -6.65 -5.00
CA LYS A 43 2.81 -5.48 -5.79
C LYS A 43 2.20 -4.21 -5.19
N ASP A 44 3.04 -3.21 -4.95
CA ASP A 44 2.68 -1.90 -4.44
C ASP A 44 2.97 -0.84 -5.49
N THR A 45 1.96 -0.06 -5.87
CA THR A 45 2.08 0.94 -6.94
C THR A 45 1.27 2.19 -6.64
N LEU A 46 1.70 3.32 -7.22
CA LEU A 46 0.88 4.52 -7.29
C LEU A 46 -0.35 4.28 -8.16
N PHE A 47 -1.44 4.95 -7.84
CA PHE A 47 -2.50 5.17 -8.82
C PHE A 47 -2.00 6.11 -9.92
N GLU A 48 -2.44 5.85 -11.14
CA GLU A 48 -2.11 6.65 -12.33
C GLU A 48 -3.34 7.35 -12.90
N ARG A 49 -4.54 6.97 -12.45
CA ARG A 49 -5.82 7.54 -12.89
C ARG A 49 -6.85 7.53 -11.76
N PRO A 50 -7.84 8.45 -11.78
CA PRO A 50 -7.93 9.62 -12.68
C PRO A 50 -6.83 10.64 -12.40
N ASP A 51 -6.62 11.63 -13.29
CA ASP A 51 -5.51 12.61 -13.20
C ASP A 51 -5.39 13.30 -11.83
N GLU A 52 -6.50 13.48 -11.12
CA GLU A 52 -6.51 14.05 -9.78
C GLU A 52 -5.63 13.27 -8.78
N VAL A 53 -5.49 11.95 -8.94
CA VAL A 53 -4.61 11.13 -8.09
C VAL A 53 -3.12 11.45 -8.28
N LEU A 54 -2.76 12.12 -9.37
CA LEU A 54 -1.38 12.52 -9.66
C LEU A 54 -0.90 13.63 -8.73
N ASN A 55 -1.82 14.35 -8.08
CA ASN A 55 -1.49 15.36 -7.07
C ASN A 55 -1.20 14.74 -5.69
N TYR A 56 -1.45 13.44 -5.53
CA TYR A 56 -1.30 12.74 -4.26
C TYR A 56 -0.31 11.58 -4.36
N HIS A 57 0.25 11.19 -3.21
CA HIS A 57 0.98 9.94 -3.08
C HIS A 57 0.00 8.78 -2.79
N LEU A 58 -1.04 8.65 -3.63
CA LEU A 58 -2.11 7.66 -3.48
C LEU A 58 -1.66 6.34 -4.10
N ARG A 59 -1.66 5.28 -3.28
CA ARG A 59 -1.10 3.98 -3.60
C ARG A 59 -2.13 2.87 -3.42
N LYS A 60 -1.86 1.77 -4.11
CA LYS A 60 -2.52 0.48 -3.94
C LYS A 60 -1.48 -0.60 -3.75
N VAL A 61 -1.75 -1.50 -2.81
CA VAL A 61 -1.02 -2.75 -2.68
C VAL A 61 -1.97 -3.92 -2.92
N HIS A 62 -1.53 -4.89 -3.69
CA HIS A 62 -2.31 -6.10 -3.96
C HIS A 62 -2.38 -6.98 -2.71
N VAL A 63 -3.57 -7.49 -2.38
CA VAL A 63 -3.81 -8.31 -1.17
C VAL A 63 -3.93 -9.78 -1.54
N ASN A 64 -3.24 -10.66 -0.81
CA ASN A 64 -3.43 -12.10 -0.95
C ASN A 64 -4.75 -12.52 -0.29
N ILE A 65 -5.73 -12.84 -1.13
CA ILE A 65 -7.05 -13.33 -0.71
C ILE A 65 -7.25 -14.81 -1.05
N ASN A 66 -6.17 -15.52 -1.39
CA ASN A 66 -6.18 -16.91 -1.84
C ASN A 66 -7.05 -17.18 -3.10
N GLN A 67 -7.21 -16.15 -3.94
CA GLN A 67 -7.87 -16.25 -5.25
C GLN A 67 -6.84 -15.93 -6.34
N TYR A 68 -6.46 -16.95 -7.09
CA TYR A 68 -5.37 -16.89 -8.07
C TYR A 68 -5.90 -17.01 -9.49
N ALA A 69 -5.12 -16.49 -10.44
CA ALA A 69 -5.38 -16.59 -11.87
C ALA A 69 -4.12 -17.05 -12.61
N ASN A 70 -4.25 -17.40 -13.88
CA ASN A 70 -3.17 -18.01 -14.68
C ASN A 70 -2.85 -17.26 -15.98
N TYR A 71 -3.37 -16.04 -16.16
CA TYR A 71 -3.07 -15.22 -17.34
C TYR A 71 -1.68 -14.54 -17.26
N SER A 72 -1.03 -14.53 -16.10
CA SER A 72 0.35 -14.07 -15.92
C SER A 72 0.98 -14.75 -14.69
N TYR A 73 2.31 -14.93 -14.67
CA TYR A 73 2.99 -15.51 -13.50
C TYR A 73 2.66 -14.76 -12.20
N SER A 74 2.62 -13.42 -12.23
CA SER A 74 2.35 -12.62 -11.04
C SER A 74 0.99 -12.86 -10.37
N CYS A 75 -0.01 -13.40 -11.09
CA CYS A 75 -1.32 -13.70 -10.49
C CYS A 75 -1.48 -15.15 -10.03
N THR A 76 -0.44 -15.98 -10.17
CA THR A 76 -0.47 -17.40 -9.78
C THR A 76 -0.26 -17.59 -8.29
N LYS A 77 -0.68 -18.76 -7.78
CA LYS A 77 -0.34 -19.21 -6.43
C LYS A 77 1.18 -19.32 -6.25
N GLU A 78 1.88 -19.83 -7.26
CA GLU A 78 3.34 -20.02 -7.23
C GLU A 78 4.09 -18.70 -6.95
N CYS A 79 3.72 -17.61 -7.63
CA CYS A 79 4.33 -16.30 -7.37
C CYS A 79 4.04 -15.79 -5.96
N TRP A 80 2.84 -16.04 -5.41
CA TRP A 80 2.51 -15.71 -4.02
C TRP A 80 3.25 -16.59 -3.01
N ASP A 81 3.42 -17.87 -3.29
CA ASP A 81 4.18 -18.80 -2.45
C ASP A 81 5.66 -18.38 -2.40
N GLU A 82 6.27 -18.08 -3.55
CA GLU A 82 7.64 -17.57 -3.61
C GLU A 82 7.79 -16.25 -2.85
N TRP A 83 6.87 -15.32 -3.05
CA TRP A 83 6.85 -14.04 -2.34
C TRP A 83 6.77 -14.20 -0.82
N SER A 84 6.10 -15.24 -0.34
CA SER A 84 5.93 -15.49 1.10
C SER A 84 7.25 -15.77 1.83
N TYR A 85 8.28 -16.25 1.12
CA TYR A 85 9.60 -16.53 1.69
C TYR A 85 10.47 -15.29 1.90
N GLY A 86 10.08 -14.14 1.35
CA GLY A 86 10.80 -12.87 1.51
C GLY A 86 10.96 -12.08 0.22
N LEU A 87 11.56 -10.89 0.33
CA LEU A 87 11.75 -9.98 -0.79
C LEU A 87 12.88 -10.41 -1.75
N ILE A 88 13.90 -11.08 -1.22
CA ILE A 88 15.13 -11.48 -1.93
C ILE A 88 15.24 -13.00 -1.87
N ASP A 89 15.62 -13.61 -3.00
CA ASP A 89 15.83 -15.04 -3.11
C ASP A 89 17.19 -15.53 -2.60
N GLU A 90 17.37 -16.84 -2.58
CA GLU A 90 18.63 -17.50 -2.20
C GLU A 90 19.83 -17.11 -3.08
N HIS A 91 19.58 -16.53 -4.26
CA HIS A 91 20.59 -16.05 -5.21
C HIS A 91 20.84 -14.54 -5.09
N GLY A 92 20.17 -13.83 -4.17
CA GLY A 92 20.30 -12.39 -4.00
C GLY A 92 19.47 -11.56 -4.99
N SER A 93 18.57 -12.17 -5.75
CA SER A 93 17.69 -11.49 -6.71
C SER A 93 16.36 -11.11 -6.06
N PHE A 94 15.79 -9.97 -6.46
CA PHE A 94 14.48 -9.55 -6.00
C PHE A 94 13.39 -10.46 -6.56
N ARG A 95 12.55 -11.01 -5.67
CA ARG A 95 11.40 -11.83 -6.08
C ARG A 95 10.37 -10.97 -6.81
N ARG A 96 9.67 -11.58 -7.76
CA ARG A 96 8.60 -10.92 -8.51
C ARG A 96 7.45 -10.58 -7.54
N PRO A 97 7.02 -9.31 -7.44
CA PRO A 97 5.87 -8.98 -6.62
C PRO A 97 4.57 -9.54 -7.22
N PRO A 98 3.78 -10.30 -6.46
CA PRO A 98 2.55 -10.90 -6.96
C PRO A 98 1.43 -9.87 -7.06
N ALA A 99 0.43 -10.15 -7.88
CA ALA A 99 -0.73 -9.32 -8.13
C ALA A 99 -2.02 -10.14 -7.91
N SER A 100 -3.06 -9.48 -7.41
CA SER A 100 -4.41 -10.03 -7.23
C SER A 100 -5.47 -9.03 -7.71
N ASN A 101 -6.73 -9.45 -7.79
CA ASN A 101 -7.83 -8.53 -8.08
C ASN A 101 -8.40 -7.85 -6.82
N SER A 102 -7.55 -7.62 -5.80
CA SER A 102 -7.92 -6.98 -4.55
C SER A 102 -6.86 -5.96 -4.13
N TYR A 103 -7.30 -4.81 -3.63
CA TYR A 103 -6.42 -3.70 -3.23
C TYR A 103 -6.64 -3.28 -1.79
N LEU A 104 -5.54 -3.06 -1.08
CA LEU A 104 -5.49 -2.15 0.05
C LEU A 104 -5.00 -0.79 -0.45
N ILE A 105 -5.75 0.26 -0.18
CA ILE A 105 -5.52 1.60 -0.71
C ILE A 105 -5.09 2.52 0.41
N TYR A 106 -4.03 3.28 0.16
CA TYR A 106 -3.45 4.17 1.16
C TYR A 106 -2.81 5.42 0.54
N ALA A 107 -2.74 6.50 1.30
CA ALA A 107 -2.04 7.72 0.91
C ALA A 107 -0.87 8.02 1.87
N VAL A 108 0.15 8.71 1.37
CA VAL A 108 1.36 9.03 2.13
C VAL A 108 1.60 10.54 2.14
N ASN A 109 1.89 11.11 3.30
CA ASN A 109 2.28 12.51 3.42
C ASN A 109 3.80 12.72 3.48
N GLU A 110 4.23 13.97 3.44
CA GLU A 110 5.65 14.36 3.49
C GLU A 110 6.39 13.92 4.76
N HIS A 111 5.65 13.61 5.84
CA HIS A 111 6.21 13.03 7.08
C HIS A 111 6.28 11.50 7.05
N ARG A 112 5.92 10.87 5.92
CA ARG A 112 5.81 9.42 5.74
C ARG A 112 4.77 8.78 6.68
N ASP A 113 3.81 9.56 7.18
CA ASP A 113 2.60 8.98 7.74
C ASP A 113 1.78 8.39 6.58
N ALA A 114 1.21 7.21 6.80
CA ALA A 114 0.34 6.52 5.86
C ALA A 114 -1.09 6.49 6.38
N ALA A 115 -2.05 6.90 5.56
CA ALA A 115 -3.48 6.72 5.85
C ALA A 115 -4.01 5.50 5.11
N LEU A 116 -4.54 4.51 5.83
CA LEU A 116 -5.27 3.38 5.21
C LEU A 116 -6.69 3.86 4.91
N LEU A 117 -7.03 3.94 3.62
CA LEU A 117 -8.24 4.61 3.15
C LEU A 117 -9.38 3.63 2.91
N ALA A 118 -9.11 2.56 2.17
CA ALA A 118 -10.11 1.59 1.76
C ALA A 118 -9.49 0.22 1.46
N TYR A 119 -10.31 -0.81 1.54
CA TYR A 119 -10.03 -2.12 0.97
C TYR A 119 -11.05 -2.43 -0.12
N TRP A 120 -10.59 -2.85 -1.29
CA TRP A 120 -11.44 -3.32 -2.37
C TRP A 120 -11.22 -4.81 -2.58
N ASP A 121 -12.28 -5.57 -2.33
CA ASP A 121 -12.44 -6.93 -2.80
C ASP A 121 -12.54 -6.98 -4.34
N PRO A 122 -12.38 -8.18 -4.94
CA PRO A 122 -12.59 -8.35 -6.38
C PRO A 122 -13.97 -7.87 -6.84
N PRO A 123 -14.06 -7.15 -7.98
CA PRO A 123 -13.00 -6.84 -8.94
C PRO A 123 -12.37 -5.45 -8.72
N ALA A 124 -11.30 -5.35 -7.92
CA ALA A 124 -10.66 -4.08 -7.60
C ALA A 124 -10.09 -3.34 -8.83
N HIS A 125 -9.63 -4.07 -9.87
CA HIS A 125 -9.21 -3.46 -11.13
C HIS A 125 -10.35 -2.75 -11.86
N THR A 126 -11.58 -3.26 -11.77
CA THR A 126 -12.77 -2.63 -12.35
C THR A 126 -13.20 -1.42 -11.52
N LYS A 127 -13.20 -1.55 -10.19
CA LYS A 127 -13.51 -0.44 -9.26
C LYS A 127 -12.56 0.75 -9.48
N ALA A 128 -11.28 0.50 -9.72
CA ALA A 128 -10.28 1.53 -10.03
C ALA A 128 -10.55 2.34 -11.31
N ASN A 129 -11.49 1.91 -12.15
CA ASN A 129 -11.87 2.59 -13.40
C ASN A 129 -13.21 3.32 -13.29
N GLN A 130 -13.86 3.23 -12.13
CA GLN A 130 -15.18 3.81 -11.88
C GLN A 130 -15.02 5.07 -11.02
N PRO A 131 -15.51 6.23 -11.49
CA PRO A 131 -15.37 7.50 -10.77
C PRO A 131 -15.83 7.44 -9.31
N VAL A 132 -17.00 6.83 -9.05
CA VAL A 132 -17.57 6.74 -7.69
C VAL A 132 -16.62 6.17 -6.64
N TRP A 133 -15.82 5.16 -7.00
CA TRP A 133 -14.86 4.54 -6.09
C TRP A 133 -13.59 5.38 -5.94
N MET A 134 -13.11 5.95 -7.05
CA MET A 134 -11.92 6.80 -7.05
C MET A 134 -12.16 8.12 -6.31
N ASP A 135 -13.29 8.77 -6.54
CA ASP A 135 -13.69 10.02 -5.87
C ASP A 135 -13.76 9.83 -4.36
N SER A 136 -14.26 8.67 -3.90
CA SER A 136 -14.30 8.32 -2.49
C SER A 136 -12.90 8.26 -1.86
N VAL A 137 -11.95 7.55 -2.47
CA VAL A 137 -10.57 7.46 -1.94
C VAL A 137 -9.80 8.77 -2.07
N ILE A 138 -10.07 9.57 -3.11
CA ILE A 138 -9.52 10.94 -3.24
C ILE A 138 -10.03 11.83 -2.12
N ASN A 139 -11.34 11.78 -1.82
CA ASN A 139 -11.91 12.56 -0.72
C ASN A 139 -11.32 12.16 0.64
N PHE A 140 -11.13 10.87 0.91
CA PHE A 140 -10.43 10.44 2.13
C PHE A 140 -8.99 10.90 2.17
N THR A 141 -8.32 10.97 1.02
CA THR A 141 -6.95 11.49 0.90
C THR A 141 -6.90 12.98 1.26
N LYS A 142 -7.82 13.80 0.73
CA LYS A 142 -7.95 15.22 1.09
C LYS A 142 -8.16 15.39 2.59
N VAL A 143 -9.11 14.67 3.17
CA VAL A 143 -9.39 14.69 4.61
C VAL A 143 -8.17 14.31 5.44
N PHE A 144 -7.36 13.34 4.99
CA PHE A 144 -6.11 12.97 5.67
C PHE A 144 -5.11 14.13 5.69
N HIS A 145 -4.87 14.79 4.55
CA HIS A 145 -3.97 15.94 4.47
C HIS A 145 -4.46 17.13 5.29
N ASP A 146 -5.75 17.44 5.22
CA ASP A 146 -6.36 18.52 6.01
C ASP A 146 -6.24 18.26 7.52
N LYS A 147 -6.56 17.03 7.97
CA LYS A 147 -6.51 16.67 9.40
C LYS A 147 -5.10 16.63 9.97
N THR A 148 -4.12 16.28 9.15
CA THR A 148 -2.72 16.22 9.58
C THR A 148 -1.99 17.52 9.35
N ASN A 149 -2.57 18.46 8.60
CA ASN A 149 -1.93 19.69 8.14
C ASN A 149 -0.60 19.40 7.44
N THR A 150 -0.62 18.47 6.48
CA THR A 150 0.57 18.02 5.74
C THR A 150 0.34 17.94 4.24
N SER A 151 1.41 18.11 3.47
CA SER A 151 1.40 17.91 2.02
C SER A 151 1.54 16.42 1.66
N PRO A 152 1.07 16.01 0.46
CA PRO A 152 1.38 14.68 -0.08
C PRO A 152 2.87 14.46 -0.24
N LEU A 153 3.33 13.23 -0.02
CA LEU A 153 4.69 12.85 -0.39
C LEU A 153 4.88 13.02 -1.91
N ALA A 154 6.01 13.57 -2.36
CA ALA A 154 6.26 13.70 -3.79
C ALA A 154 6.17 12.35 -4.50
N ARG A 155 5.53 12.28 -5.68
CA ARG A 155 5.29 11.01 -6.41
C ARG A 155 6.56 10.24 -6.74
N GLY A 156 7.65 10.93 -7.04
CA GLY A 156 8.95 10.31 -7.34
C GLY A 156 9.70 9.79 -6.11
N SER A 157 9.23 10.11 -4.91
CA SER A 157 9.88 9.66 -3.68
C SER A 157 9.55 8.19 -3.39
N ASP A 158 10.57 7.40 -3.07
CA ASP A 158 10.40 6.07 -2.53
C ASP A 158 10.04 6.15 -1.04
N PRO A 159 8.83 5.71 -0.62
CA PRO A 159 8.45 5.75 0.79
C PRO A 159 9.28 4.83 1.69
N TRP A 160 10.08 3.91 1.15
CA TRP A 160 11.00 3.07 1.94
C TRP A 160 12.46 3.54 1.90
N SER A 161 12.75 4.70 1.29
CA SER A 161 14.11 5.23 1.22
C SER A 161 14.73 5.44 2.61
N TYR A 162 15.99 5.02 2.76
CA TYR A 162 16.80 5.25 3.97
C TYR A 162 17.17 6.73 4.19
N SER A 163 16.95 7.59 3.19
CA SER A 163 17.21 9.03 3.32
C SER A 163 16.21 9.74 4.24
N PHE A 164 15.10 9.10 4.61
CA PHE A 164 14.14 9.65 5.56
C PHE A 164 14.71 9.71 6.97
N LYS A 165 15.27 10.87 7.32
CA LYS A 165 15.64 11.23 8.70
C LYS A 165 14.61 12.21 9.24
N ILE A 166 13.78 11.80 10.20
CA ILE A 166 13.07 12.79 11.00
C ILE A 166 14.07 13.39 11.99
N LYS A 167 14.27 14.71 11.90
CA LYS A 167 14.73 15.48 13.05
C LYS A 167 13.72 15.23 14.15
N LYS A 168 14.10 14.50 15.21
CA LYS A 168 13.27 14.42 16.43
C LYS A 168 12.78 15.85 16.73
N PRO A 169 11.48 16.06 17.00
CA PRO A 169 11.03 17.36 17.48
C PRO A 169 11.92 17.75 18.65
N ALA A 170 12.44 18.97 18.62
CA ALA A 170 13.20 19.55 19.71
C ALA A 170 12.33 19.68 20.97
#